data_AF-A0AAE1VLP8-F1
#
_entry.id   AF-A0AAE1VLP8-F1
#
_cell.length_a   1.000
_cell.length_b   1.000
_cell.length_c   1.000
_cell.angle_alpha   90.00
_cell.angle_beta   90.00
_cell.angle_gamma   90.00
#
_symmetry.space_group_name_H-M   'P 1'
#
loop_
_entity.id
_entity.type
_entity.pdbx_description
1 polymer ?
#
loop_
_entity_poly.entity_id
_entity_poly.type
_entity_poly.pdbx_seq_one_letter_code
_entity_poly.pdbx_strand_id
1 'polypeptide(L)'
;MALLSIPSFFSRAGPSRYSTLPAYHFLQPSIHNQYSLLLKPNISALCTSYEVGATFLAEEFGAQNGRLENPGPENGNLDSSQYEVILKGGEQVTSVLEEMAKLLEDMKMDEASEEVAVQLAAQGVIGKRVDEMESGFMMALDYMIQTAEKDQDDKRKSLLEVIKETVLSHLTKKCPPHVQVIGLLCRTPQKESRHELLRRVAAGGGVFQSENGTKVHLPRANLNDIANQADDILETMESRSVVPDRKLLARLVLIREEARSMMGGGILDERNDRGLNTLPESEVNFLTKLVSLRPGKTVRDMIKNVMLGKEEGEDSSDDEVGAAGGIAGRASVSGRKPLPVRPGMFLETVSKVLGGIYGGNVSGVTAQHLEWVHQNTLQILQEIAF
;
A
#
# COMPACT_ATOMS: atom_id res chain seq x y z
N MET A 1 57.46 -35.43 -20.70
CA MET A 1 57.90 -36.76 -20.22
C MET A 1 56.65 -37.53 -19.79
N ALA A 2 56.44 -38.69 -20.43
CA ALA A 2 55.53 -39.81 -20.14
C ALA A 2 54.01 -39.53 -19.94
N LEU A 3 53.08 -39.97 -20.81
CA LEU A 3 52.65 -41.36 -21.13
C LEU A 3 52.03 -42.04 -19.89
N LEU A 4 50.72 -42.29 -19.80
CA LEU A 4 49.89 -43.41 -20.34
C LEU A 4 48.63 -43.47 -19.41
N SER A 5 47.49 -44.10 -19.65
CA SER A 5 46.85 -44.80 -20.76
C SER A 5 45.39 -45.05 -20.33
N ILE A 6 44.51 -45.12 -21.33
CA ILE A 6 43.17 -45.73 -21.23
C ILE A 6 43.32 -47.25 -21.10
N PRO A 7 42.33 -47.96 -20.50
CA PRO A 7 41.76 -49.07 -21.24
C PRO A 7 40.23 -49.09 -21.24
N SER A 8 39.71 -49.33 -22.44
CA SER A 8 38.36 -49.70 -22.83
C SER A 8 38.06 -51.18 -22.56
N PHE A 9 36.83 -51.54 -22.18
CA PHE A 9 36.23 -52.85 -22.53
C PHE A 9 34.70 -52.79 -22.72
N PHE A 10 34.30 -53.22 -23.92
CA PHE A 10 33.06 -53.86 -24.41
C PHE A 10 32.37 -54.82 -23.39
N SER A 11 31.11 -55.28 -23.46
CA SER A 11 29.91 -55.16 -24.31
C SER A 11 28.76 -55.95 -23.63
N ARG A 12 27.48 -55.68 -23.97
CA ARG A 12 26.47 -56.64 -24.51
C ARG A 12 25.03 -56.53 -23.93
N ALA A 13 24.14 -56.19 -24.87
CA ALA A 13 22.70 -56.47 -25.11
C ALA A 13 21.90 -57.36 -24.12
N GLY A 14 20.57 -57.22 -23.91
CA GLY A 14 19.44 -56.56 -24.60
C GLY A 14 18.12 -56.86 -23.83
N PRO A 15 16.92 -56.97 -24.47
CA PRO A 15 15.95 -55.91 -24.77
C PRO A 15 14.51 -56.10 -24.18
N SER A 16 13.66 -55.06 -24.21
CA SER A 16 12.17 -55.09 -24.40
C SER A 16 11.54 -53.72 -24.08
N ARG A 17 11.40 -52.79 -25.04
CA ARG A 17 10.16 -52.43 -25.78
C ARG A 17 8.86 -52.37 -24.97
N TYR A 18 8.41 -51.15 -24.64
CA TYR A 18 7.11 -50.60 -25.06
C TYR A 18 7.26 -49.08 -25.35
N SER A 19 6.83 -48.73 -26.55
CA SER A 19 6.54 -47.41 -27.16
C SER A 19 5.31 -46.75 -26.49
N THR A 20 5.01 -45.44 -26.45
CA THR A 20 5.35 -44.29 -27.31
C THR A 20 4.82 -42.97 -26.68
N LEU A 21 5.65 -41.90 -26.70
CA LEU A 21 5.40 -40.44 -26.92
C LEU A 21 4.50 -39.58 -25.98
N PRO A 22 4.72 -38.24 -25.92
CA PRO A 22 5.96 -37.47 -26.12
C PRO A 22 6.38 -36.66 -24.88
N ALA A 23 7.69 -36.59 -24.69
CA ALA A 23 8.34 -35.58 -23.86
C ALA A 23 8.13 -34.21 -24.51
N TYR A 24 7.48 -33.30 -23.79
CA TYR A 24 7.71 -31.87 -24.01
C TYR A 24 8.88 -31.47 -23.13
N HIS A 25 10.02 -31.29 -23.79
CA HIS A 25 11.16 -30.59 -23.26
C HIS A 25 10.70 -29.21 -22.79
N PHE A 26 10.60 -29.03 -21.48
CA PHE A 26 10.75 -27.70 -20.90
C PHE A 26 12.15 -27.24 -21.34
N LEU A 27 12.20 -26.29 -22.27
CA LEU A 27 13.39 -25.48 -22.46
C LEU A 27 13.59 -24.75 -21.13
N GLN A 28 14.37 -25.36 -20.24
CA GLN A 28 15.14 -24.63 -19.26
C GLN A 28 15.78 -23.46 -20.01
N PRO A 29 15.54 -22.20 -19.62
CA PRO A 29 16.54 -21.19 -19.84
C PRO A 29 17.73 -21.67 -19.02
N SER A 30 18.65 -22.35 -19.68
CA SER A 30 20.00 -22.58 -19.20
C SER A 30 20.64 -21.21 -19.05
N ILE A 31 20.37 -20.52 -17.95
CA ILE A 31 21.25 -19.48 -17.44
C ILE A 31 22.40 -20.22 -16.76
N HIS A 32 23.22 -20.87 -17.58
CA HIS A 32 24.58 -21.23 -17.19
C HIS A 32 25.49 -20.09 -17.61
N ASN A 33 25.25 -18.91 -17.03
CA ASN A 33 26.23 -17.84 -17.02
C ASN A 33 26.62 -17.63 -15.56
N GLN A 34 27.85 -18.04 -15.27
CA GLN A 34 28.57 -17.70 -14.06
C GLN A 34 28.80 -16.19 -14.02
N TYR A 35 27.82 -15.43 -13.56
CA TYR A 35 28.08 -14.11 -13.00
C TYR A 35 28.25 -14.27 -11.50
N SER A 36 29.43 -14.74 -11.10
CA SER A 36 29.89 -14.60 -9.73
C SER A 36 30.29 -13.14 -9.52
N LEU A 37 29.31 -12.25 -9.34
CA LEU A 37 29.59 -10.98 -8.69
C LEU A 37 29.92 -11.30 -7.24
N LEU A 38 31.22 -11.26 -6.94
CA LEU A 38 31.81 -11.46 -5.61
C LEU A 38 31.49 -10.24 -4.72
N LEU A 39 30.21 -9.91 -4.58
CA LEU A 39 29.70 -8.91 -3.64
C LEU A 39 29.93 -9.44 -2.20
N LYS A 40 30.75 -8.72 -1.43
CA LYS A 40 31.03 -8.99 -0.02
C LYS A 40 30.14 -8.16 0.90
N PRO A 41 30.01 -8.54 2.18
CA PRO A 41 28.91 -8.09 3.03
C PRO A 41 29.28 -6.79 3.71
N ASN A 42 28.70 -5.66 3.28
CA ASN A 42 28.47 -4.47 4.11
C ASN A 42 27.72 -3.40 3.30
N ILE A 43 26.42 -3.60 3.04
CA ILE A 43 25.50 -2.59 2.49
C ILE A 43 24.67 -1.96 3.63
N SER A 44 25.27 -1.76 4.81
CA SER A 44 24.54 -1.35 6.02
C SER A 44 24.88 0.07 6.49
N ALA A 45 25.70 0.83 5.76
CA ALA A 45 26.31 2.03 6.31
C ALA A 45 26.42 3.17 5.30
N LEU A 46 25.30 3.59 4.71
CA LEU A 46 25.04 4.99 4.29
C LEU A 46 23.58 5.22 3.84
N CYS A 47 22.64 4.41 4.34
CA CYS A 47 21.24 4.82 4.40
C CYS A 47 21.14 6.00 5.38
N THR A 48 21.26 7.24 4.89
CA THR A 48 20.66 8.37 5.59
C THR A 48 19.20 8.00 5.81
N SER A 49 18.84 7.78 7.07
CA SER A 49 17.60 7.18 7.56
C SER A 49 16.35 7.66 6.81
N TYR A 50 16.07 7.00 5.70
CA TYR A 50 14.73 6.76 5.21
C TYR A 50 14.37 5.43 5.86
N GLU A 51 13.73 5.50 7.04
CA GLU A 51 13.08 4.32 7.62
C GLU A 51 11.95 3.91 6.67
N VAL A 52 12.31 3.15 5.64
CA VAL A 52 11.39 2.39 4.82
C VAL A 52 10.83 1.33 5.75
N GLY A 53 9.67 1.63 6.33
CA GLY A 53 8.76 0.61 6.80
C GLY A 53 8.40 -0.27 5.60
N ALA A 54 9.20 -1.31 5.38
CA ALA A 54 9.02 -2.40 4.44
C ALA A 54 7.83 -3.29 4.87
N THR A 55 6.68 -2.68 5.15
CA THR A 55 5.42 -3.36 5.49
C THR A 55 4.29 -3.00 4.53
N PHE A 56 4.57 -2.17 3.52
CA PHE A 56 3.53 -1.61 2.65
C PHE A 56 2.95 -2.59 1.61
N LEU A 57 3.47 -3.81 1.46
CA LEU A 57 2.90 -4.86 0.60
C LEU A 57 3.05 -6.29 1.18
N ALA A 58 3.25 -6.42 2.50
CA ALA A 58 3.47 -7.72 3.14
C ALA A 58 2.22 -8.27 3.87
N GLU A 59 1.13 -7.49 3.99
CA GLU A 59 -0.09 -7.90 4.73
C GLU A 59 -1.30 -8.18 3.84
N GLU A 60 -1.16 -8.14 2.51
CA GLU A 60 -2.20 -8.59 1.58
C GLU A 60 -1.79 -9.94 0.99
N PHE A 61 -1.67 -10.97 1.84
CA PHE A 61 -1.91 -12.39 1.57
C PHE A 61 -1.53 -13.20 2.82
N GLY A 62 -2.50 -13.36 3.74
CA GLY A 62 -2.48 -14.43 4.74
C GLY A 62 -2.49 -14.01 6.21
N ALA A 63 -3.68 -13.79 6.77
CA ALA A 63 -3.92 -13.91 8.21
C ALA A 63 -5.36 -14.36 8.53
N GLN A 64 -5.80 -15.48 7.96
CA GLN A 64 -6.82 -16.30 8.63
C GLN A 64 -6.10 -17.20 9.63
N ASN A 65 -6.05 -16.78 10.90
CA ASN A 65 -5.60 -17.65 11.97
C ASN A 65 -6.80 -18.45 12.50
N GLY A 66 -6.92 -19.68 12.02
CA GLY A 66 -7.96 -20.62 12.42
C GLY A 66 -7.60 -22.07 12.09
N ARG A 67 -6.74 -22.66 12.94
CA ARG A 67 -6.51 -24.11 13.09
C ARG A 67 -5.77 -24.86 11.97
N LEU A 68 -4.64 -25.41 12.40
CA LEU A 68 -3.78 -26.40 11.76
C LEU A 68 -4.56 -27.64 11.27
N GLU A 69 -4.82 -27.73 9.95
CA GLU A 69 -4.94 -29.01 9.23
C GLU A 69 -4.29 -28.84 7.84
N ASN A 70 -3.38 -29.75 7.48
CA ASN A 70 -2.79 -29.84 6.15
C ASN A 70 -3.88 -30.07 5.09
N PRO A 71 -3.78 -29.39 3.93
CA PRO A 71 -3.81 -30.12 2.67
C PRO A 71 -2.71 -29.66 1.70
N GLY A 72 -2.42 -30.51 0.71
CA GLY A 72 -1.33 -30.36 -0.27
C GLY A 72 -1.56 -29.25 -1.30
N PRO A 73 -0.89 -29.33 -2.48
CA PRO A 73 -0.68 -28.19 -3.37
C PRO A 73 -1.98 -27.79 -4.08
N GLU A 74 -2.68 -26.80 -3.56
CA GLU A 74 -3.79 -26.16 -4.24
C GLU A 74 -3.31 -24.91 -4.98
N ASN A 75 -3.14 -25.07 -6.29
CA ASN A 75 -3.10 -23.99 -7.27
C ASN A 75 -4.38 -23.16 -7.16
N GLY A 76 -4.32 -22.03 -6.46
CA GLY A 76 -5.28 -20.95 -6.61
C GLY A 76 -5.22 -20.47 -8.06
N ASN A 77 -6.34 -20.61 -8.77
CA ASN A 77 -6.47 -20.41 -10.21
C ASN A 77 -6.21 -18.93 -10.57
N LEU A 78 -4.95 -18.57 -10.82
CA LEU A 78 -4.61 -17.35 -11.55
C LEU A 78 -5.34 -17.41 -12.89
N ASP A 79 -6.24 -16.46 -13.15
CA ASP A 79 -6.87 -16.35 -14.46
C ASP A 79 -5.77 -16.27 -15.53
N SER A 80 -5.96 -16.94 -16.66
CA SER A 80 -4.92 -17.06 -17.70
C SER A 80 -4.47 -15.68 -18.19
N SER A 81 -5.35 -14.68 -18.13
CA SER A 81 -5.07 -13.28 -18.43
C SER A 81 -4.08 -12.64 -17.44
N GLN A 82 -4.20 -12.89 -16.13
CA GLN A 82 -3.31 -12.34 -15.10
C GLN A 82 -1.92 -12.98 -15.17
N TYR A 83 -1.87 -14.28 -15.49
CA TYR A 83 -0.60 -14.98 -15.68
C TYR A 83 0.21 -14.40 -16.84
N GLU A 84 -0.45 -14.10 -17.97
CA GLU A 84 0.21 -13.46 -19.13
C GLU A 84 0.74 -12.06 -18.79
N VAL A 85 -0.02 -11.26 -18.03
CA VAL A 85 0.39 -9.93 -17.57
C VAL A 85 1.65 -9.99 -16.68
N ILE A 86 1.70 -10.96 -15.76
CA ILE A 86 2.88 -11.15 -14.90
C ILE A 86 4.09 -11.60 -15.72
N LEU A 87 3.90 -12.50 -16.69
CA LEU A 87 5.00 -12.96 -17.55
C LEU A 87 5.61 -11.81 -18.37
N LYS A 88 4.76 -11.01 -19.04
CA LYS A 88 5.22 -9.80 -19.77
C LYS A 88 5.90 -8.80 -18.83
N GLY A 89 5.35 -8.60 -17.65
CA GLY A 89 5.99 -7.78 -16.60
C GLY A 89 7.35 -8.33 -16.21
N GLY A 90 7.49 -9.64 -16.07
CA GLY A 90 8.75 -10.32 -15.75
C GLY A 90 9.81 -10.11 -16.83
N GLU A 91 9.43 -10.24 -18.11
CA GLU A 91 10.32 -9.93 -19.24
C GLU A 91 10.82 -8.49 -19.20
N GLN A 92 9.95 -7.52 -18.85
CA GLN A 92 10.35 -6.13 -18.66
C GLN A 92 11.33 -5.96 -17.48
N VAL A 93 11.11 -6.62 -16.35
CA VAL A 93 12.04 -6.60 -15.21
C VAL A 93 13.39 -7.22 -15.57
N THR A 94 13.42 -8.34 -16.30
CA THR A 94 14.67 -8.94 -16.78
C THR A 94 15.40 -8.01 -17.73
N SER A 95 14.71 -7.40 -18.69
CA SER A 95 15.29 -6.40 -19.60
C SER A 95 15.89 -5.22 -18.84
N VAL A 96 15.25 -4.77 -17.75
CA VAL A 96 15.78 -3.72 -16.88
C VAL A 96 17.13 -4.10 -16.29
N LEU A 97 17.19 -5.29 -15.71
CA LEU A 97 18.39 -5.82 -15.07
C LEU A 97 19.53 -6.00 -16.07
N GLU A 98 19.24 -6.51 -17.27
CA GLU A 98 20.24 -6.70 -18.33
C GLU A 98 20.86 -5.37 -18.80
N GLU A 99 20.06 -4.33 -18.99
CA GLU A 99 20.58 -3.02 -19.40
C GLU A 99 21.35 -2.34 -18.26
N MET A 100 20.90 -2.50 -17.00
CA MET A 100 21.67 -2.06 -15.84
C MET A 100 23.02 -2.75 -15.76
N ALA A 101 23.07 -4.07 -15.98
CA ALA A 101 24.31 -4.83 -15.99
C ALA A 101 25.30 -4.31 -17.05
N LYS A 102 24.82 -4.03 -18.27
CA LYS A 102 25.65 -3.44 -19.34
C LYS A 102 26.21 -2.07 -18.94
N LEU A 103 25.40 -1.20 -18.33
CA LEU A 103 25.87 0.11 -17.87
C LEU A 103 26.93 -0.02 -16.77
N LEU A 104 26.77 -0.97 -15.86
CA LEU A 104 27.72 -1.20 -14.76
C LEU A 104 29.02 -1.84 -15.25
N GLU A 105 28.98 -2.73 -16.26
CA GLU A 105 30.17 -3.31 -16.89
C GLU A 105 31.09 -2.25 -17.53
N ASP A 106 30.50 -1.19 -18.10
CA ASP A 106 31.24 -0.09 -18.70
C ASP A 106 31.86 0.87 -17.66
N MET A 107 31.37 0.83 -16.41
CA MET A 107 31.86 1.68 -15.32
C MET A 107 33.08 1.02 -14.64
N LYS A 108 34.20 1.75 -14.56
CA LYS A 108 35.32 1.35 -13.68
C LYS A 108 34.95 1.73 -12.25
N MET A 109 34.58 0.74 -11.45
CA MET A 109 34.06 0.94 -10.09
C MET A 109 35.10 0.50 -9.05
N ASP A 110 35.23 1.28 -7.98
CA ASP A 110 35.84 0.87 -6.72
C ASP A 110 34.76 0.39 -5.73
N GLU A 111 35.14 -0.45 -4.77
CA GLU A 111 34.23 -1.14 -3.83
C GLU A 111 33.35 -0.17 -3.02
N ALA A 112 33.81 1.08 -2.81
CA ALA A 112 33.06 2.12 -2.10
C ALA A 112 32.00 2.83 -2.96
N SER A 113 32.06 2.71 -4.29
CA SER A 113 31.15 3.40 -5.22
C SER A 113 30.09 2.48 -5.81
N GLU A 114 30.11 1.19 -5.48
CA GLU A 114 29.21 0.17 -6.05
C GLU A 114 27.73 0.52 -5.81
N GLU A 115 27.36 0.85 -4.58
CA GLU A 115 25.97 1.21 -4.22
C GLU A 115 25.45 2.42 -5.00
N VAL A 116 26.27 3.47 -5.08
CA VAL A 116 25.95 4.71 -5.79
C VAL A 116 25.80 4.43 -7.28
N ALA A 117 26.64 3.55 -7.83
CA ALA A 117 26.56 3.17 -9.22
C ALA A 117 25.32 2.36 -9.56
N VAL A 118 24.90 1.42 -8.70
CA VAL A 118 23.65 0.69 -8.89
C VAL A 118 22.47 1.65 -8.92
N GLN A 119 22.43 2.64 -8.01
CA GLN A 119 21.38 3.67 -8.01
C GLN A 119 21.41 4.52 -9.28
N LEU A 120 22.58 4.96 -9.73
CA LEU A 120 22.74 5.74 -10.97
C LEU A 120 22.34 4.94 -12.20
N ALA A 121 22.71 3.66 -12.28
CA ALA A 121 22.30 2.76 -13.34
C ALA A 121 20.78 2.60 -13.32
N ALA A 122 20.19 2.26 -12.17
CA ALA A 122 18.74 2.13 -12.02
C ALA A 122 18.02 3.41 -12.50
N GLN A 123 18.44 4.58 -12.04
CA GLN A 123 17.86 5.86 -12.44
C GLN A 123 18.02 6.12 -13.94
N GLY A 124 19.21 5.86 -14.49
CA GLY A 124 19.53 6.05 -15.90
C GLY A 124 18.70 5.16 -16.81
N VAL A 125 18.44 3.91 -16.42
CA VAL A 125 17.66 3.00 -17.24
C VAL A 125 16.15 3.20 -17.05
N ILE A 126 15.67 3.23 -15.80
CA ILE A 126 14.25 3.43 -15.51
C ILE A 126 13.75 4.75 -16.06
N GLY A 127 14.54 5.82 -15.92
CA GLY A 127 14.17 7.15 -16.43
C GLY A 127 13.86 7.20 -17.92
N LYS A 128 14.42 6.29 -18.74
CA LYS A 128 14.18 6.23 -20.19
C LYS A 128 12.84 5.57 -20.55
N ARG A 129 12.38 4.59 -19.75
CA ARG A 129 11.29 3.69 -20.13
C ARG A 129 10.12 3.66 -19.16
N VAL A 130 10.16 4.41 -18.05
CA VAL A 130 9.11 4.39 -17.03
C VAL A 130 7.71 4.73 -17.59
N ASP A 131 7.65 5.54 -18.66
CA ASP A 131 6.39 5.88 -19.35
C ASP A 131 5.86 4.76 -20.26
N GLU A 132 6.73 3.83 -20.64
CA GLU A 132 6.43 2.70 -21.54
C GLU A 132 6.23 1.40 -20.76
N MET A 133 6.45 1.42 -19.43
CA MET A 133 6.27 0.26 -18.56
C MET A 133 4.79 -0.12 -18.45
N GLU A 134 4.51 -1.42 -18.57
CA GLU A 134 3.16 -1.95 -18.51
C GLU A 134 2.70 -2.15 -17.05
N SER A 135 1.38 -2.27 -16.84
CA SER A 135 0.82 -2.50 -15.50
C SER A 135 1.33 -3.79 -14.83
N GLY A 136 1.73 -4.78 -15.63
CA GLY A 136 2.31 -6.03 -15.14
C GLY A 136 3.71 -5.90 -14.55
N PHE A 137 4.44 -4.82 -14.86
CA PHE A 137 5.82 -4.61 -14.41
C PHE A 137 5.94 -4.62 -12.88
N MET A 138 5.15 -3.79 -12.19
CA MET A 138 5.21 -3.67 -10.73
C MET A 138 4.78 -4.97 -10.04
N MET A 139 3.75 -5.64 -10.58
CA MET A 139 3.29 -6.93 -10.08
C MET A 139 4.38 -8.00 -10.19
N ALA A 140 5.05 -8.08 -11.33
CA ALA A 140 6.15 -9.01 -11.53
C ALA A 140 7.34 -8.68 -10.62
N LEU A 141 7.66 -7.39 -10.46
CA LEU A 141 8.74 -6.94 -9.57
C LEU A 141 8.47 -7.34 -8.11
N ASP A 142 7.23 -7.14 -7.62
CA ASP A 142 6.82 -7.56 -6.28
C ASP A 142 6.88 -9.08 -6.11
N TYR A 143 6.42 -9.83 -7.11
CA TYR A 143 6.53 -11.29 -7.11
C TYR A 143 7.99 -11.77 -7.06
N MET A 144 8.89 -11.12 -7.82
CA MET A 144 10.31 -11.45 -7.82
C MET A 144 10.99 -11.09 -6.48
N ILE A 145 10.60 -9.99 -5.84
CA ILE A 145 11.07 -9.63 -4.48
C ILE A 145 10.62 -10.69 -3.46
N GLN A 146 9.35 -11.08 -3.47
CA GLN A 146 8.85 -12.14 -2.60
C GLN A 146 9.56 -13.48 -2.82
N THR A 147 9.86 -13.79 -4.08
CA THR A 147 10.63 -15.01 -4.43
C THR A 147 12.07 -14.91 -3.91
N ALA A 148 12.72 -13.74 -4.02
CA ALA A 148 14.03 -13.46 -3.43
C ALA A 148 14.06 -13.67 -1.91
N GLU A 149 13.03 -13.20 -1.22
CA GLU A 149 12.88 -13.38 0.22
C GLU A 149 12.68 -14.86 0.62
N LYS A 150 11.85 -15.60 -0.12
CA LYS A 150 11.65 -17.05 0.09
C LYS A 150 12.94 -17.86 -0.12
N ASP A 151 13.73 -17.47 -1.12
CA ASP A 151 15.00 -18.12 -1.45
C ASP A 151 16.16 -17.64 -0.55
N GLN A 152 15.92 -16.72 0.39
CA GLN A 152 16.93 -16.09 1.25
C GLN A 152 18.10 -15.45 0.45
N ASP A 153 17.79 -14.91 -0.72
CA ASP A 153 18.75 -14.18 -1.56
C ASP A 153 18.65 -12.67 -1.29
N ASP A 154 19.30 -12.23 -0.22
CA ASP A 154 19.31 -10.83 0.21
C ASP A 154 19.86 -9.87 -0.84
N LYS A 155 20.79 -10.33 -1.70
CA LYS A 155 21.39 -9.50 -2.75
C LYS A 155 20.40 -9.26 -3.89
N ARG A 156 19.71 -10.32 -4.33
CA ARG A 156 18.66 -10.19 -5.33
C ARG A 156 17.52 -9.33 -4.81
N LYS A 157 17.14 -9.52 -3.54
CA LYS A 157 16.11 -8.73 -2.88
C LYS A 157 16.47 -7.24 -2.88
N SER A 158 17.65 -6.88 -2.38
CA SER A 158 18.06 -5.46 -2.29
C SER A 158 18.15 -4.77 -3.65
N LEU A 159 18.66 -5.46 -4.68
CA LEU A 159 18.70 -4.91 -6.05
C LEU A 159 17.30 -4.64 -6.61
N LEU A 160 16.36 -5.59 -6.43
CA LEU A 160 14.97 -5.42 -6.90
C LEU A 160 14.24 -4.32 -6.11
N GLU A 161 14.53 -4.17 -4.82
CA GLU A 161 14.02 -3.07 -4.00
C GLU A 161 14.52 -1.71 -4.49
N VAL A 162 15.80 -1.58 -4.87
CA VAL A 162 16.34 -0.35 -5.48
C VAL A 162 15.61 -0.01 -6.79
N ILE A 163 15.33 -1.02 -7.63
CA ILE A 163 14.56 -0.82 -8.87
C ILE A 163 13.15 -0.34 -8.54
N LYS A 164 12.48 -1.00 -7.59
CA LYS A 164 11.12 -0.65 -7.15
C LYS A 164 11.07 0.79 -6.63
N GLU A 165 11.98 1.15 -5.75
CA GLU A 165 12.09 2.51 -5.20
C GLU A 165 12.34 3.55 -6.31
N THR A 166 13.21 3.22 -7.26
CA THR A 166 13.54 4.12 -8.37
C THR A 166 12.33 4.36 -9.28
N VAL A 167 11.56 3.32 -9.61
CA VAL A 167 10.31 3.45 -10.38
C VAL A 167 9.30 4.32 -9.63
N LEU A 168 9.06 4.03 -8.35
CA LEU A 168 8.13 4.81 -7.52
C LEU A 168 8.56 6.28 -7.37
N SER A 169 9.86 6.54 -7.27
CA SER A 169 10.43 7.90 -7.22
C SER A 169 10.19 8.65 -8.53
N HIS A 170 10.39 8.00 -9.68
CA HIS A 170 10.11 8.59 -10.99
C HIS A 170 8.62 8.91 -11.20
N LEU A 171 7.74 7.99 -10.81
CA LEU A 171 6.30 8.20 -10.89
C LEU A 171 5.86 9.34 -9.97
N THR A 172 6.36 9.36 -8.72
CA THR A 172 6.04 10.42 -7.75
C THR A 172 6.44 11.80 -8.27
N LYS A 173 7.62 11.95 -8.89
CA LYS A 173 8.09 13.23 -9.44
C LYS A 173 7.19 13.77 -10.56
N LYS A 174 6.45 12.90 -11.26
CA LYS A 174 5.51 13.28 -12.33
C LYS A 174 4.12 13.64 -11.82
N CYS A 175 3.77 13.22 -10.60
CA CYS A 175 2.48 13.56 -10.01
C CYS A 175 2.34 15.08 -9.78
N PRO A 176 1.11 15.63 -9.79
CA PRO A 176 0.87 17.01 -9.38
C PRO A 176 1.39 17.31 -7.96
N PRO A 177 1.75 18.56 -7.64
CA PRO A 177 2.32 18.93 -6.34
C PRO A 177 1.51 18.46 -5.13
N HIS A 178 0.19 18.58 -5.15
CA HIS A 178 -0.67 18.18 -4.03
C HIS A 178 -0.66 16.65 -3.80
N VAL A 179 -0.57 15.84 -4.85
CA VAL A 179 -0.42 14.38 -4.75
C VAL A 179 0.94 14.00 -4.14
N GLN A 180 2.01 14.68 -4.56
CA GLN A 180 3.34 14.47 -3.97
C GLN A 180 3.35 14.77 -2.46
N VAL A 181 2.67 15.84 -2.05
CA VAL A 181 2.54 16.23 -0.64
C VAL A 181 1.81 15.17 0.18
N ILE A 182 0.71 14.61 -0.34
CA ILE A 182 0.01 13.50 0.33
C ILE A 182 0.96 12.32 0.57
N GLY A 183 1.77 11.96 -0.44
CA GLY A 183 2.77 10.92 -0.29
C GLY A 183 3.81 11.20 0.81
N LEU A 184 4.24 12.46 0.97
CA LEU A 184 5.14 12.87 2.05
C LEU A 184 4.45 12.81 3.42
N LEU A 185 3.20 13.26 3.50
CA LEU A 185 2.42 13.28 4.74
C LEU A 185 2.11 11.86 5.24
N CYS A 186 1.82 10.92 4.34
CA CYS A 186 1.61 9.51 4.69
C CYS A 186 2.85 8.85 5.32
N ARG A 187 4.04 9.42 5.11
CA ARG A 187 5.31 8.95 5.69
C ARG A 187 5.73 9.72 6.94
N THR A 188 4.93 10.69 7.37
CA THR A 188 5.24 11.56 8.49
C THR A 188 4.37 11.17 9.71
N PRO A 189 4.90 10.39 10.67
CA PRO A 189 4.10 9.80 11.76
C PRO A 189 3.61 10.83 12.78
N GLN A 190 4.45 11.82 13.08
CA GLN A 190 4.17 12.82 14.10
C GLN A 190 3.25 13.92 13.55
N LYS A 191 2.15 14.18 14.26
CA LYS A 191 1.17 15.22 13.92
C LYS A 191 1.80 16.60 13.77
N GLU A 192 2.67 17.01 14.69
CA GLU A 192 3.29 18.33 14.62
C GLU A 192 4.25 18.47 13.43
N SER A 193 4.95 17.40 13.08
CA SER A 193 5.77 17.37 11.86
C SER A 193 4.91 17.47 10.59
N ARG A 194 3.73 16.82 10.56
CA ARG A 194 2.77 16.98 9.46
C ARG A 194 2.25 18.40 9.35
N HIS A 195 1.88 19.02 10.47
CA HIS A 195 1.44 20.42 10.49
C HIS A 195 2.53 21.39 10.02
N GLU A 196 3.79 21.19 10.46
CA GLU A 196 4.92 21.97 9.97
C GLU A 196 5.13 21.78 8.46
N LEU A 197 5.04 20.55 7.97
CA LEU A 197 5.12 20.22 6.56
C LEU A 197 4.02 20.93 5.75
N LEU A 198 2.76 20.84 6.21
CA LEU A 198 1.62 21.53 5.61
C LEU A 198 1.81 23.04 5.59
N ARG A 199 2.33 23.65 6.68
CA ARG A 199 2.63 25.09 6.74
C ARG A 199 3.68 25.48 5.70
N ARG A 200 4.76 24.71 5.57
CA ARG A 200 5.84 25.00 4.60
C ARG A 200 5.38 24.86 3.15
N VAL A 201 4.62 23.81 2.87
CA VAL A 201 4.04 23.58 1.53
C VAL A 201 3.10 24.72 1.13
N ALA A 202 2.22 25.15 2.05
CA ALA A 202 1.28 26.25 1.83
C ALA A 202 2.00 27.62 1.70
N ALA A 203 3.11 27.81 2.40
CA ALA A 203 3.91 29.05 2.35
C ALA A 203 4.73 29.22 1.06
N GLY A 204 4.71 28.25 0.14
CA GLY A 204 5.41 28.36 -1.14
C GLY A 204 6.34 27.19 -1.46
N GLY A 205 6.50 26.21 -0.56
CA GLY A 205 7.44 25.10 -0.73
C GLY A 205 8.90 25.55 -0.74
N GLY A 206 9.78 24.73 -1.31
CA GLY A 206 11.20 25.04 -1.48
C GLY A 206 12.15 23.99 -0.88
N VAL A 207 13.43 24.31 -0.85
CA VAL A 207 14.47 23.42 -0.30
C VAL A 207 14.64 23.72 1.19
N PHE A 208 14.40 22.72 2.03
CA PHE A 208 14.57 22.81 3.48
C PHE A 208 15.71 21.90 3.91
N GLN A 209 16.50 22.35 4.89
CA GLN A 209 17.47 21.49 5.54
C GLN A 209 16.77 20.81 6.72
N SER A 210 16.78 19.48 6.70
CA SER A 210 16.42 18.69 7.88
C SER A 210 17.48 18.90 8.98
N GLU A 211 17.15 18.55 10.22
CA GLU A 211 18.06 18.60 11.36
C GLU A 211 19.36 17.80 11.10
N ASN A 212 19.29 16.79 10.23
CA ASN A 212 20.42 15.95 9.82
C ASN A 212 21.24 16.55 8.65
N GLY A 213 20.96 17.78 8.22
CA GLY A 213 21.63 18.43 7.08
C GLY A 213 21.14 17.97 5.69
N THR A 214 20.25 16.98 5.63
CA THR A 214 19.65 16.51 4.37
C THR A 214 18.75 17.60 3.77
N LYS A 215 19.04 18.00 2.52
CA LYS A 215 18.22 18.95 1.77
C LYS A 215 17.00 18.23 1.21
N VAL A 216 15.81 18.57 1.71
CA VAL A 216 14.53 18.05 1.23
C VAL A 216 13.85 19.13 0.38
N HIS A 217 13.52 18.79 -0.86
CA HIS A 217 12.74 19.67 -1.73
C HIS A 217 11.25 19.44 -1.47
N LEU A 218 10.56 20.45 -0.96
CA LEU A 218 9.12 20.43 -0.74
C LEU A 218 8.40 21.09 -1.92
N PRO A 219 7.44 20.40 -2.56
CA PRO A 219 6.58 21.00 -3.57
C PRO A 219 5.67 22.08 -2.96
N ARG A 220 5.24 23.03 -3.79
CA ARG A 220 4.24 24.05 -3.43
C ARG A 220 2.84 23.54 -3.73
N ALA A 221 1.94 23.54 -2.74
CA ALA A 221 0.55 23.16 -2.93
C ALA A 221 -0.39 23.94 -1.99
N ASN A 222 -1.65 24.08 -2.39
CA ASN A 222 -2.68 24.70 -1.57
C ASN A 222 -3.27 23.66 -0.59
N LEU A 223 -3.54 24.07 0.65
CA LEU A 223 -4.20 23.21 1.65
C LEU A 223 -5.55 22.68 1.16
N ASN A 224 -6.31 23.48 0.41
CA ASN A 224 -7.60 23.07 -0.16
C ASN A 224 -7.42 21.95 -1.19
N ASP A 225 -6.42 22.07 -2.07
CA ASP A 225 -6.15 21.06 -3.10
C ASP A 225 -5.65 19.75 -2.45
N ILE A 226 -4.85 19.86 -1.37
CA ILE A 226 -4.41 18.70 -0.59
C ILE A 226 -5.61 18.01 0.08
N ALA A 227 -6.47 18.79 0.75
CA ALA A 227 -7.64 18.26 1.43
C ALA A 227 -8.60 17.57 0.45
N ASN A 228 -8.91 18.21 -0.69
CA ASN A 228 -9.77 17.65 -1.72
C ASN A 228 -9.16 16.40 -2.35
N GLN A 229 -7.86 16.43 -2.68
CA GLN A 229 -7.20 15.25 -3.23
C GLN A 229 -7.19 14.08 -2.26
N ALA A 230 -6.98 14.33 -0.96
CA ALA A 230 -7.06 13.29 0.07
C ALA A 230 -8.49 12.73 0.19
N ASP A 231 -9.50 13.60 0.06
CA ASP A 231 -10.92 13.21 0.06
C ASP A 231 -11.28 12.37 -1.16
N ASP A 232 -10.85 12.74 -2.37
CA ASP A 232 -11.11 11.98 -3.61
C ASP A 232 -10.52 10.55 -3.53
N ILE A 233 -9.30 10.41 -2.99
CA ILE A 233 -8.65 9.11 -2.81
C ILE A 233 -9.41 8.30 -1.74
N LEU A 234 -9.79 8.95 -0.65
CA LEU A 234 -10.54 8.34 0.44
C LEU A 234 -11.93 7.86 -0.04
N GLU A 235 -12.68 8.67 -0.77
CA GLU A 235 -13.98 8.31 -1.35
C GLU A 235 -13.83 7.06 -2.22
N THR A 236 -12.80 7.01 -3.06
CA THR A 236 -12.49 5.86 -3.92
C THR A 236 -12.14 4.60 -3.14
N MET A 237 -11.52 4.72 -1.95
CA MET A 237 -11.21 3.59 -1.07
C MET A 237 -12.44 3.13 -0.30
N GLU A 238 -13.24 4.07 0.20
CA GLU A 238 -14.41 3.81 1.04
C GLU A 238 -15.62 3.32 0.24
N SER A 239 -15.69 3.64 -1.05
CA SER A 239 -16.74 3.14 -1.97
C SER A 239 -16.60 1.66 -2.33
N ARG A 240 -15.47 1.02 -1.99
CA ARG A 240 -15.22 -0.41 -2.27
C ARG A 240 -15.89 -1.28 -1.21
N SER A 241 -16.31 -2.48 -1.61
CA SER A 241 -16.85 -3.49 -0.69
C SER A 241 -15.81 -3.95 0.34
N VAL A 242 -14.53 -4.02 -0.09
CA VAL A 242 -13.37 -4.33 0.74
C VAL A 242 -12.37 -3.18 0.69
N VAL A 243 -11.95 -2.69 1.86
CA VAL A 243 -10.88 -1.68 1.96
C VAL A 243 -9.52 -2.35 1.77
N PRO A 244 -8.70 -1.92 0.79
CA PRO A 244 -7.44 -2.57 0.49
C PRO A 244 -6.38 -2.37 1.58
N ASP A 245 -6.24 -1.15 2.12
CA ASP A 245 -5.27 -0.84 3.18
C ASP A 245 -5.88 0.12 4.21
N ARG A 246 -6.09 -0.39 5.42
CA ARG A 246 -6.65 0.39 6.54
C ARG A 246 -5.65 1.34 7.18
N LYS A 247 -4.34 1.05 7.13
CA LYS A 247 -3.31 1.96 7.61
C LYS A 247 -3.24 3.18 6.69
N LEU A 248 -3.25 2.96 5.37
CA LEU A 248 -3.31 4.05 4.40
C LEU A 248 -4.61 4.85 4.53
N LEU A 249 -5.76 4.18 4.68
CA LEU A 249 -7.04 4.85 4.90
C LEU A 249 -6.98 5.78 6.12
N ALA A 250 -6.47 5.28 7.25
CA ALA A 250 -6.31 6.08 8.46
C ALA A 250 -5.39 7.30 8.25
N ARG A 251 -4.28 7.13 7.52
CA ARG A 251 -3.38 8.24 7.16
C ARG A 251 -4.08 9.29 6.31
N LEU A 252 -4.83 8.90 5.30
CA LEU A 252 -5.57 9.81 4.42
C LEU A 252 -6.63 10.60 5.17
N VAL A 253 -7.38 9.93 6.06
CA VAL A 253 -8.35 10.60 6.94
C VAL A 253 -7.66 11.66 7.79
N LEU A 254 -6.56 11.32 8.47
CA LEU A 254 -5.81 12.28 9.29
C LEU A 254 -5.31 13.48 8.47
N ILE A 255 -4.76 13.23 7.28
CA ILE A 255 -4.27 14.28 6.38
C ILE A 255 -5.39 15.24 5.97
N ARG A 256 -6.54 14.68 5.59
CA ARG A 256 -7.73 15.45 5.21
C ARG A 256 -8.19 16.35 6.36
N GLU A 257 -8.35 15.79 7.56
CA GLU A 257 -8.82 16.54 8.73
C GLU A 257 -7.82 17.59 9.21
N GLU A 258 -6.51 17.31 9.15
CA GLU A 258 -5.46 18.26 9.51
C GLU A 258 -5.38 19.43 8.51
N ALA A 259 -5.44 19.15 7.21
CA ALA A 259 -5.44 20.19 6.18
C ALA A 259 -6.68 21.11 6.29
N ARG A 260 -7.87 20.54 6.51
CA ARG A 260 -9.11 21.30 6.75
C ARG A 260 -9.04 22.15 8.01
N SER A 261 -8.57 21.56 9.12
CA SER A 261 -8.38 22.26 10.40
C SER A 261 -7.45 23.48 10.24
N MET A 262 -6.35 23.35 9.49
CA MET A 262 -5.42 24.46 9.23
C MET A 262 -6.01 25.58 8.36
N MET A 263 -7.05 25.31 7.58
CA MET A 263 -7.77 26.33 6.80
C MET A 263 -8.83 27.08 7.61
N GLY A 264 -8.93 26.80 8.91
CA GLY A 264 -10.04 27.28 9.76
C GLY A 264 -11.33 26.49 9.56
N GLY A 265 -11.31 25.45 8.73
CA GLY A 265 -12.42 24.58 8.42
C GLY A 265 -12.43 23.31 9.27
N GLY A 266 -12.25 23.42 10.59
CA GLY A 266 -12.24 22.26 11.49
C GLY A 266 -13.60 21.52 11.55
N ILE A 267 -13.87 20.88 12.69
CA ILE A 267 -15.09 20.09 12.93
C ILE A 267 -16.41 20.87 12.70
N LEU A 268 -16.36 22.21 12.69
CA LEU A 268 -17.50 23.12 12.46
C LEU A 268 -17.36 23.95 11.16
N ASP A 269 -16.65 23.46 10.14
CA ASP A 269 -16.61 24.17 8.86
C ASP A 269 -18.02 24.24 8.25
N GLU A 270 -18.56 25.45 8.14
CA GLU A 270 -19.86 25.71 7.51
C GLU A 270 -19.89 25.26 6.04
N ARG A 271 -18.72 25.11 5.39
CA ARG A 271 -18.62 24.52 4.04
C ARG A 271 -19.01 23.04 4.00
N ASN A 272 -19.00 22.39 5.16
CA ASN A 272 -19.37 20.98 5.35
C ASN A 272 -20.89 20.80 5.61
N ASP A 273 -21.65 21.89 5.76
CA ASP A 273 -23.10 21.89 5.97
C ASP A 273 -23.90 21.62 4.67
N ARG A 274 -23.65 20.48 4.03
CA ARG A 274 -24.49 19.99 2.91
C ARG A 274 -25.88 19.47 3.34
N GLY A 275 -26.30 19.76 4.58
CA GLY A 275 -27.58 19.36 5.16
C GLY A 275 -27.60 17.94 5.73
N LEU A 276 -28.52 17.67 6.66
CA LEU A 276 -28.68 16.36 7.34
C LEU A 276 -29.43 15.32 6.49
N ASN A 277 -29.90 15.68 5.30
CA ASN A 277 -30.86 14.89 4.53
C ASN A 277 -30.24 13.72 3.74
N THR A 278 -28.90 13.58 3.76
CA THR A 278 -28.16 12.58 2.97
C THR A 278 -27.07 11.89 3.79
N LEU A 279 -27.31 11.63 5.09
CA LEU A 279 -26.36 10.87 5.92
C LEU A 279 -26.52 9.37 5.65
N PRO A 280 -25.42 8.62 5.51
CA PRO A 280 -25.53 7.18 5.30
C PRO A 280 -26.00 6.44 6.57
N GLU A 281 -26.84 5.43 6.36
CA GLU A 281 -27.63 4.78 7.41
C GLU A 281 -26.75 4.02 8.41
N SER A 282 -25.67 3.38 7.94
CA SER A 282 -24.72 2.64 8.78
C SER A 282 -24.02 3.55 9.79
N GLU A 283 -23.52 4.71 9.36
CA GLU A 283 -22.86 5.70 10.21
C GLU A 283 -23.83 6.28 11.24
N VAL A 284 -25.06 6.62 10.83
CA VAL A 284 -26.09 7.15 11.73
C VAL A 284 -26.50 6.12 12.79
N ASN A 285 -26.67 4.86 12.40
CA ASN A 285 -27.00 3.77 13.31
C ASN A 285 -25.86 3.54 14.32
N PHE A 286 -24.61 3.52 13.86
CA PHE A 286 -23.45 3.40 14.73
C PHE A 286 -23.32 4.58 15.67
N LEU A 287 -23.46 5.81 15.18
CA LEU A 287 -23.42 7.02 16.00
C LEU A 287 -24.50 7.00 17.09
N THR A 288 -25.71 6.57 16.75
CA THR A 288 -26.81 6.42 17.71
C THR A 288 -26.47 5.42 18.81
N LYS A 289 -25.80 4.30 18.49
CA LYS A 289 -25.30 3.34 19.48
C LYS A 289 -24.26 3.99 20.40
N LEU A 290 -23.29 4.72 19.87
CA LEU A 290 -22.25 5.38 20.67
C LEU A 290 -22.85 6.40 21.64
N VAL A 291 -23.76 7.24 21.17
CA VAL A 291 -24.39 8.30 21.98
C VAL A 291 -25.28 7.73 23.10
N SER A 292 -25.81 6.52 22.93
CA SER A 292 -26.61 5.83 23.96
C SER A 292 -25.78 5.36 25.15
N LEU A 293 -24.45 5.31 25.00
CA LEU A 293 -23.51 4.87 26.02
C LEU A 293 -22.85 6.08 26.70
N ARG A 294 -22.19 5.88 27.84
CA ARG A 294 -21.39 6.95 28.46
C ARG A 294 -20.00 7.00 27.82
N PRO A 295 -19.43 8.19 27.52
CA PRO A 295 -18.05 8.32 27.06
C PRO A 295 -17.08 7.59 27.98
N GLY A 296 -16.18 6.80 27.40
CA GLY A 296 -15.24 5.99 28.16
C GLY A 296 -14.63 4.87 27.35
N LYS A 297 -13.99 3.91 28.05
CA LYS A 297 -13.23 2.83 27.42
C LYS A 297 -14.08 1.97 26.49
N THR A 298 -15.30 1.62 26.88
CA THR A 298 -16.21 0.82 26.04
C THR A 298 -16.50 1.48 24.70
N VAL A 299 -16.84 2.76 24.70
CA VAL A 299 -17.12 3.53 23.47
C VAL A 299 -15.86 3.65 22.61
N ARG A 300 -14.70 3.88 23.23
CA ARG A 300 -13.40 3.91 22.54
C ARG A 300 -13.08 2.57 21.88
N ASP A 301 -13.29 1.46 22.57
CA ASP A 301 -13.01 0.11 22.07
C ASP A 301 -13.96 -0.23 20.90
N MET A 302 -15.24 0.16 20.96
CA MET A 302 -16.19 0.04 19.83
C MET A 302 -15.71 0.83 18.61
N ILE A 303 -15.33 2.10 18.79
CA ILE A 303 -14.77 2.93 17.70
C ILE A 303 -13.53 2.24 17.12
N LYS A 304 -12.63 1.73 17.97
CA LYS A 304 -11.41 1.05 17.53
C LYS A 304 -11.69 -0.20 16.71
N ASN A 305 -12.65 -1.03 17.12
CA ASN A 305 -13.05 -2.22 16.38
C ASN A 305 -13.58 -1.86 15.00
N VAL A 306 -14.48 -0.87 14.90
CA VAL A 306 -15.03 -0.41 13.63
C VAL A 306 -13.95 0.17 12.71
N MET A 307 -13.06 1.02 13.21
CA MET A 307 -11.98 1.60 12.40
C MET A 307 -11.01 0.51 11.87
N LEU A 308 -10.78 -0.56 12.64
CA LEU A 308 -9.97 -1.72 12.23
C LEU A 308 -10.70 -2.69 11.31
N GLY A 309 -11.99 -2.51 11.06
CA GLY A 309 -12.76 -3.36 10.16
C GLY A 309 -13.42 -4.55 10.78
N LYS A 310 -13.80 -4.42 12.04
CA LYS A 310 -14.53 -5.43 12.80
C LYS A 310 -15.93 -4.91 13.08
N GLU A 311 -16.86 -5.81 13.37
CA GLU A 311 -18.22 -5.46 13.78
C GLU A 311 -18.91 -4.58 12.71
N GLU A 312 -19.40 -3.38 13.05
CA GLU A 312 -20.06 -2.49 12.09
C GLU A 312 -19.14 -1.96 10.98
N GLY A 313 -17.82 -2.15 11.09
CA GLY A 313 -16.82 -1.80 10.08
C GLY A 313 -16.37 -2.96 9.18
N GLU A 314 -16.94 -4.16 9.38
CA GLU A 314 -16.54 -5.39 8.69
C GLU A 314 -16.90 -5.36 7.19
N ASP A 315 -15.89 -5.66 6.37
CA ASP A 315 -16.03 -5.69 4.93
C ASP A 315 -16.96 -6.82 4.49
N SER A 316 -17.84 -6.54 3.53
CA SER A 316 -18.72 -7.57 2.97
C SER A 316 -17.94 -8.37 1.94
N SER A 317 -17.68 -9.65 2.21
CA SER A 317 -17.26 -10.58 1.14
C SER A 317 -18.46 -10.81 0.23
N ASP A 318 -18.40 -10.34 -1.01
CA ASP A 318 -19.45 -10.47 -2.02
C ASP A 318 -19.60 -11.92 -2.53
N ASP A 319 -19.78 -12.89 -1.64
CA ASP A 319 -20.04 -14.31 -1.98
C ASP A 319 -21.47 -14.77 -1.66
N GLU A 320 -22.38 -13.87 -1.26
CA GLU A 320 -23.80 -14.23 -1.12
C GLU A 320 -24.72 -13.30 -1.90
N VAL A 321 -24.75 -13.51 -3.22
CA VAL A 321 -25.98 -13.28 -3.99
C VAL A 321 -26.91 -14.47 -3.75
N GLY A 322 -27.63 -14.42 -2.62
CA GLY A 322 -28.92 -15.10 -2.45
C GLY A 322 -28.96 -16.28 -1.48
N ALA A 323 -29.52 -16.05 -0.28
CA ALA A 323 -30.55 -16.90 0.34
C ALA A 323 -31.16 -16.19 1.55
N ALA A 324 -32.45 -16.44 1.77
CA ALA A 324 -33.31 -15.75 2.73
C ALA A 324 -33.06 -16.12 4.21
N GLY A 325 -33.39 -15.20 5.13
CA GLY A 325 -33.49 -15.52 6.55
C GLY A 325 -33.87 -14.38 7.50
N GLY A 326 -35.17 -14.08 7.64
CA GLY A 326 -35.78 -13.79 8.95
C GLY A 326 -35.74 -12.37 9.57
N ILE A 327 -36.77 -11.57 9.26
CA ILE A 327 -37.61 -10.75 10.18
C ILE A 327 -36.91 -10.00 11.34
N ALA A 328 -36.63 -8.69 11.16
CA ALA A 328 -37.23 -7.58 11.92
C ALA A 328 -36.57 -6.22 11.56
N GLY A 329 -37.36 -5.31 10.98
CA GLY A 329 -37.10 -3.85 11.05
C GLY A 329 -36.47 -3.19 9.82
N ARG A 330 -37.33 -2.59 8.98
CA ARG A 330 -37.04 -1.66 7.86
C ARG A 330 -36.09 -2.17 6.76
N ALA A 331 -36.71 -2.71 5.71
CA ALA A 331 -36.04 -3.01 4.45
C ALA A 331 -35.46 -1.74 3.81
N SER A 332 -34.16 -1.75 3.54
CA SER A 332 -33.50 -0.79 2.65
C SER A 332 -34.18 -0.85 1.28
N VAL A 333 -34.70 0.28 0.80
CA VAL A 333 -35.50 0.44 -0.44
C VAL A 333 -34.71 0.07 -1.72
N SER A 334 -33.44 -0.31 -1.60
CA SER A 334 -32.52 -0.65 -2.70
C SER A 334 -32.16 -2.14 -2.79
N GLY A 335 -32.49 -2.98 -1.80
CA GLY A 335 -32.10 -4.41 -1.79
C GLY A 335 -30.58 -4.69 -1.70
N ARG A 336 -29.73 -3.65 -1.76
CA ARG A 336 -28.30 -3.72 -1.44
C ARG A 336 -28.10 -3.57 0.07
N LYS A 337 -27.28 -4.45 0.66
CA LYS A 337 -26.80 -4.28 2.03
C LYS A 337 -26.10 -2.89 2.13
N PRO A 338 -26.36 -2.09 3.18
CA PRO A 338 -25.65 -0.84 3.37
C PRO A 338 -24.16 -1.12 3.54
N LEU A 339 -23.30 -0.22 3.02
CA LEU A 339 -21.86 -0.33 3.21
C LEU A 339 -21.53 -0.28 4.71
N PRO A 340 -20.50 -1.02 5.17
CA PRO A 340 -20.06 -0.96 6.55
C PRO A 340 -19.55 0.45 6.88
N VAL A 341 -19.51 0.77 8.17
CA VAL A 341 -19.08 2.08 8.66
C VAL A 341 -17.63 2.34 8.24
N ARG A 342 -17.40 3.45 7.54
CA ARG A 342 -16.07 3.85 7.09
C ARG A 342 -15.51 5.04 7.88
N PRO A 343 -14.22 5.08 8.23
CA PRO A 343 -13.62 6.15 9.04
C PRO A 343 -13.90 7.57 8.55
N GLY A 344 -13.75 7.82 7.24
CA GLY A 344 -13.92 9.11 6.61
C GLY A 344 -15.37 9.55 6.58
N MET A 345 -16.28 8.69 6.10
CA MET A 345 -17.73 8.90 6.13
C MET A 345 -18.27 9.07 7.55
N PHE A 346 -17.72 8.33 8.51
CA PHE A 346 -18.11 8.42 9.92
C PHE A 346 -17.75 9.78 10.52
N LEU A 347 -16.52 10.25 10.33
CA LEU A 347 -16.11 11.58 10.80
C LEU A 347 -16.88 12.71 10.13
N GLU A 348 -17.20 12.57 8.84
CA GLU A 348 -18.08 13.51 8.13
C GLU A 348 -19.49 13.52 8.75
N THR A 349 -20.04 12.35 9.06
CA THR A 349 -21.35 12.21 9.72
C THR A 349 -21.36 12.83 11.10
N VAL A 350 -20.33 12.59 11.92
CA VAL A 350 -20.18 13.20 13.25
C VAL A 350 -20.12 14.72 13.14
N SER A 351 -19.34 15.25 12.19
CA SER A 351 -19.20 16.70 11.97
C SER A 351 -20.52 17.34 11.55
N LYS A 352 -21.27 16.71 10.64
CA LYS A 352 -22.59 17.19 10.19
C LYS A 352 -23.62 17.21 11.33
N VAL A 353 -23.67 16.16 12.14
CA VAL A 353 -24.59 16.12 13.30
C VAL A 353 -24.20 17.18 14.32
N LEU A 354 -22.90 17.38 14.56
CA LEU A 354 -22.42 18.41 15.46
C LEU A 354 -22.78 19.82 14.96
N GLY A 355 -22.57 20.12 13.68
CA GLY A 355 -23.00 21.37 13.05
C GLY A 355 -24.51 21.61 13.20
N GLY A 356 -25.32 20.56 13.01
CA GLY A 356 -26.77 20.61 13.24
C GLY A 356 -27.17 20.93 14.69
N ILE A 357 -26.41 20.46 15.69
CA ILE A 357 -26.63 20.79 17.10
C ILE A 357 -26.31 22.26 17.38
N TYR A 358 -25.18 22.76 16.88
CA TYR A 358 -24.81 24.17 17.04
C TYR A 358 -25.76 25.12 16.30
N GLY A 359 -26.29 24.69 15.15
CA GLY A 359 -27.34 25.40 14.42
C GLY A 359 -28.73 25.34 15.05
N GLY A 360 -28.91 24.63 16.18
CA GLY A 360 -30.18 24.53 16.90
C GLY A 360 -31.22 23.57 16.28
N ASN A 361 -30.81 22.76 15.30
CA ASN A 361 -31.70 21.89 14.52
C ASN A 361 -31.86 20.48 15.12
N VAL A 362 -31.04 20.11 16.11
CA VAL A 362 -31.01 18.76 16.69
C VAL A 362 -31.07 18.86 18.22
N SER A 363 -31.99 18.12 18.85
CA SER A 363 -32.16 18.05 20.29
C SER A 363 -32.01 16.60 20.78
N GLY A 364 -31.29 16.39 21.88
CA GLY A 364 -31.18 15.07 22.54
C GLY A 364 -29.76 14.49 22.65
N VAL A 365 -28.76 15.10 22.01
CA VAL A 365 -27.34 14.71 22.10
C VAL A 365 -26.51 15.88 22.59
N THR A 366 -25.59 15.68 23.54
CA THR A 366 -24.70 16.76 23.97
C THR A 366 -23.57 16.95 22.97
N ALA A 367 -23.36 18.19 22.51
CA ALA A 367 -22.24 18.54 21.62
C ALA A 367 -20.90 18.02 22.16
N GLN A 368 -20.69 18.13 23.48
CA GLN A 368 -19.50 17.61 24.17
C GLN A 368 -19.26 16.11 23.97
N HIS A 369 -20.32 15.30 23.90
CA HIS A 369 -20.17 13.87 23.65
C HIS A 369 -19.65 13.65 22.22
N LEU A 370 -20.26 14.31 21.23
CA LEU A 370 -19.85 14.17 19.83
C LEU A 370 -18.44 14.72 19.58
N GLU A 371 -18.06 15.83 20.20
CA GLU A 371 -16.68 16.33 20.20
C GLU A 371 -15.71 15.28 20.77
N TRP A 372 -16.08 14.63 21.87
CA TRP A 372 -15.29 13.55 22.46
C TRP A 372 -15.16 12.35 21.51
N VAL A 373 -16.24 11.93 20.85
CA VAL A 373 -16.24 10.84 19.85
C VAL A 373 -15.33 11.19 18.67
N HIS A 374 -15.45 12.40 18.13
CA HIS A 374 -14.61 12.88 17.03
C HIS A 374 -13.12 12.85 17.41
N GLN A 375 -12.76 13.44 18.55
CA GLN A 375 -11.36 13.49 19.03
C GLN A 375 -10.79 12.09 19.28
N ASN A 376 -11.56 11.19 19.91
CA ASN A 376 -11.12 9.82 20.16
C ASN A 376 -10.96 9.04 18.86
N THR A 377 -11.83 9.26 17.87
CA THR A 377 -11.72 8.64 16.54
C THR A 377 -10.41 9.05 15.88
N LEU A 378 -10.07 10.35 15.87
CA LEU A 378 -8.79 10.82 15.34
C LEU A 378 -7.58 10.21 16.08
N GLN A 379 -7.66 10.08 17.41
CA GLN A 379 -6.58 9.45 18.18
C GLN A 379 -6.42 7.97 17.85
N ILE A 380 -7.53 7.24 17.67
CA ILE A 380 -7.51 5.83 17.25
C ILE A 380 -6.93 5.70 15.85
N LEU A 381 -7.33 6.57 14.92
CA LEU A 381 -6.78 6.55 13.56
C LEU A 381 -5.27 6.85 13.56
N GLN A 382 -4.80 7.70 14.46
CA GLN A 382 -3.37 7.93 14.67
C GLN A 382 -2.64 6.66 15.17
N GLU A 383 -3.25 5.87 16.06
CA GLU A 383 -2.72 4.56 16.52
C GLU A 383 -2.74 3.48 15.41
N ILE A 384 -3.66 3.57 14.46
CA ILE A 384 -3.76 2.61 13.34
C ILE A 384 -2.77 2.98 12.24
N ALA A 385 -2.60 4.27 11.97
CA ALA A 385 -1.77 4.79 10.89
C ALA A 385 -0.26 4.57 11.11
N PHE A 386 0.20 4.63 12.35
CA PHE A 386 1.61 4.61 12.77
C PHE A 386 1.74 3.92 14.12
#